data_AF-A0A147HUG6-F1
#
_entry.id   AF-A0A147HUG6-F1
#
_cell.length_a   1.000
_cell.length_b   1.000
_cell.length_c   1.000
_cell.angle_alpha   90.00
_cell.angle_beta   90.00
_cell.angle_gamma   90.00
#
_symmetry.space_group_name_H-M   'P 1'
#
loop_
_entity.id
_entity.type
_entity.pdbx_description
1 polymer ?
#
loop_
_entity_poly.entity_id
_entity_poly.type
_entity_poly.pdbx_seq_one_letter_code
_entity_poly.pdbx_strand_id
1 'polypeptide(L)'
;MTDASAPATLSAAIEAVIREQALAVGYAPASAREGFAALLDLDHQLASILQSTTEPMIGQMRLTWWYEALEKLDREPAPAHPVLQRLAESVLPGGVRGVDLAPMIEGWEALLDDGEALGDERIARHAEARGGVLFAGAGRLLGQSGTAPL
;
A
#
# COMPACT_ATOMS: atom_id res chain seq x y z
N MET A 1 -25.05 28.53 -15.31
CA MET A 1 -23.59 28.63 -15.45
C MET A 1 -22.98 27.98 -14.22
N THR A 2 -22.91 26.64 -14.25
CA THR A 2 -22.29 25.80 -13.23
C THR A 2 -21.47 24.80 -14.03
N ASP A 3 -20.16 24.90 -13.89
CA ASP A 3 -19.17 24.10 -14.59
C ASP A 3 -19.20 22.67 -14.04
N ALA A 4 -19.79 21.76 -14.82
CA ALA A 4 -19.93 20.34 -14.50
C ALA A 4 -18.77 19.50 -15.08
N SER A 5 -17.59 20.09 -15.28
CA SER A 5 -16.45 19.48 -15.98
C SER A 5 -15.42 18.78 -15.06
N ALA A 6 -15.82 18.32 -13.86
CA ALA A 6 -14.95 17.61 -12.92
C ALA A 6 -14.82 16.06 -13.09
N PRO A 7 -15.79 15.29 -13.62
CA PRO A 7 -15.72 13.82 -13.55
C PRO A 7 -14.80 13.16 -14.59
N ALA A 8 -14.64 13.75 -15.78
CA ALA A 8 -13.84 13.15 -16.86
C ALA A 8 -12.33 13.20 -16.58
N THR A 9 -11.85 14.29 -16.00
CA THR A 9 -10.42 14.49 -15.68
C THR A 9 -9.96 13.55 -14.56
N LEU A 10 -10.80 13.32 -13.54
CA LEU A 10 -10.50 12.40 -12.45
C LEU A 10 -10.38 10.95 -12.95
N SER A 11 -11.26 10.52 -13.86
CA SER A 11 -11.17 9.19 -14.50
C SER A 11 -9.88 9.02 -15.29
N ALA A 12 -9.51 10.03 -16.10
CA ALA A 12 -8.27 9.98 -16.90
C ALA A 12 -7.00 9.92 -16.01
N ALA A 13 -6.99 10.64 -14.88
CA ALA A 13 -5.89 10.60 -13.92
C ALA A 13 -5.77 9.23 -13.24
N ILE A 14 -6.89 8.63 -12.80
CA ILE A 14 -6.91 7.29 -12.21
C ILE A 14 -6.38 6.26 -13.21
N GLU A 15 -6.84 6.32 -14.46
CA GLU A 15 -6.34 5.43 -15.51
C GLU A 15 -4.83 5.61 -15.78
N ALA A 16 -4.33 6.85 -15.73
CA ALA A 16 -2.91 7.13 -15.87
C ALA A 16 -2.10 6.47 -14.76
N VAL A 17 -2.53 6.62 -13.49
CA VAL A 17 -1.88 5.98 -12.34
C VAL A 17 -1.88 4.46 -12.46
N ILE A 18 -3.00 3.85 -12.87
CA ILE A 18 -3.08 2.40 -13.08
C ILE A 18 -2.09 1.95 -14.16
N ARG A 19 -1.99 2.70 -15.27
CA ARG A 19 -1.02 2.41 -16.34
C ARG A 19 0.43 2.55 -15.87
N GLU A 20 0.73 3.59 -15.10
CA GLU A 20 2.07 3.83 -14.54
C GLU A 20 2.49 2.70 -13.60
N GLN A 21 1.59 2.27 -12.72
CA GLN A 21 1.84 1.14 -11.82
C GLN A 21 2.01 -0.18 -12.59
N ALA A 22 1.17 -0.43 -13.60
CA ALA A 22 1.29 -1.60 -14.46
C ALA A 22 2.64 -1.61 -15.22
N LEU A 23 3.08 -0.45 -15.71
CA LEU A 23 4.41 -0.31 -16.33
C LEU A 23 5.52 -0.59 -15.31
N ALA A 24 5.48 0.03 -14.13
CA ALA A 24 6.48 -0.17 -13.08
C ALA A 24 6.62 -1.65 -12.68
N VAL A 25 5.50 -2.36 -12.50
CA VAL A 25 5.47 -3.81 -12.25
C VAL A 25 5.97 -4.60 -13.45
N GLY A 26 5.62 -4.20 -14.68
CA GLY A 26 6.10 -4.83 -15.90
C GLY A 26 7.62 -4.81 -16.05
N TYR A 27 8.27 -3.71 -15.64
CA TYR A 27 9.73 -3.56 -15.65
C TYR A 27 10.44 -4.29 -14.49
N ALA A 28 9.71 -4.76 -13.47
CA ALA A 28 10.31 -5.55 -12.42
C ALA A 28 10.80 -6.92 -12.97
N PRO A 29 11.95 -7.43 -12.46
CA PRO A 29 12.40 -8.78 -12.74
C PRO A 29 11.32 -9.81 -12.43
N ALA A 30 11.29 -10.92 -13.18
CA ALA A 30 10.25 -11.94 -13.04
C ALA A 30 10.12 -12.49 -11.60
N SER A 31 11.24 -12.59 -10.86
CA SER A 31 11.25 -13.06 -9.47
C SER A 31 10.65 -12.07 -8.46
N ALA A 32 10.58 -10.78 -8.79
CA ALA A 32 10.08 -9.73 -7.90
C ALA A 32 8.72 -9.16 -8.33
N ARG A 33 8.27 -9.46 -9.55
CA ARG A 33 7.07 -8.87 -10.16
C ARG A 33 5.80 -9.07 -9.32
N GLU A 34 5.53 -10.31 -8.93
CA GLU A 34 4.33 -10.62 -8.13
C GLU A 34 4.39 -10.02 -6.73
N GLY A 35 5.58 -10.03 -6.10
CA GLY A 35 5.78 -9.39 -4.81
C GLY A 35 5.58 -7.87 -4.90
N PHE A 36 6.09 -7.22 -5.94
CA PHE A 36 5.90 -5.79 -6.12
C PHE A 36 4.42 -5.44 -6.37
N ALA A 37 3.71 -6.23 -7.18
CA ALA A 37 2.28 -6.06 -7.36
C ALA A 37 1.50 -6.22 -6.04
N ALA A 38 1.84 -7.23 -5.22
CA ALA A 38 1.20 -7.45 -3.93
C ALA A 38 1.44 -6.30 -2.92
N LEU A 39 2.59 -5.64 -2.97
CA LEU A 39 2.85 -4.43 -2.17
C LEU A 39 1.96 -3.25 -2.58
N LEU A 40 1.71 -3.08 -3.89
CA LEU A 40 0.77 -2.07 -4.38
C LEU A 40 -0.68 -2.42 -4.01
N ASP A 41 -1.06 -3.70 -4.05
CA ASP A 41 -2.37 -4.15 -3.58
C ASP A 41 -2.60 -3.81 -2.10
N LEU A 42 -1.57 -3.97 -1.25
CA LEU A 42 -1.64 -3.56 0.16
C LEU A 42 -1.91 -2.06 0.27
N ASP A 43 -1.16 -1.24 -0.45
CA ASP A 43 -1.33 0.20 -0.48
C ASP A 43 -2.76 0.62 -0.87
N HIS A 44 -3.28 0.04 -1.95
CA HIS A 44 -4.65 0.29 -2.41
C HIS A 44 -5.69 -0.20 -1.40
N GLN A 45 -5.46 -1.35 -0.77
CA GLN A 45 -6.36 -1.90 0.22
C GLN A 45 -6.47 -0.98 1.44
N LEU A 46 -5.36 -0.41 1.90
CA LEU A 46 -5.34 0.56 3.01
C LEU A 46 -6.01 1.88 2.59
N ALA A 47 -5.72 2.38 1.39
CA ALA A 47 -6.40 3.56 0.83
C ALA A 47 -7.93 3.38 0.77
N SER A 48 -8.40 2.17 0.42
CA SER A 48 -9.83 1.87 0.33
C SER A 48 -10.54 1.91 1.69
N ILE A 49 -9.82 1.64 2.79
CA ILE A 49 -10.39 1.72 4.14
C ILE A 49 -10.75 3.17 4.44
N LEU A 50 -9.87 4.12 4.16
CA LEU A 50 -10.13 5.54 4.35
C LEU A 50 -11.29 6.01 3.46
N GLN A 51 -11.28 5.63 2.18
CA GLN A 51 -12.33 6.03 1.23
C GLN A 51 -13.72 5.49 1.56
N SER A 52 -13.79 4.29 2.16
CA SER A 52 -15.05 3.63 2.50
C SER A 52 -15.58 3.96 3.89
N THR A 53 -14.81 4.65 4.72
CA THR A 53 -15.15 4.85 6.14
C THR A 53 -15.54 6.30 6.40
N THR A 54 -16.78 6.50 6.87
CA THR A 54 -17.28 7.83 7.28
C THR A 54 -17.02 8.12 8.75
N GLU A 55 -17.00 7.08 9.60
CA GLU A 55 -16.81 7.19 11.04
C GLU A 55 -15.33 6.95 11.42
N PRO A 56 -14.58 7.95 11.90
CA PRO A 56 -13.12 7.87 12.06
C PRO A 56 -12.69 6.73 12.99
N MET A 57 -13.46 6.52 14.06
CA MET A 57 -13.28 5.41 14.99
C MET A 57 -13.33 4.04 14.33
N ILE A 58 -14.22 3.84 13.36
CA ILE A 58 -14.32 2.57 12.61
C ILE A 58 -13.11 2.40 11.69
N GLY A 59 -12.61 3.50 11.12
CA GLY A 59 -11.41 3.51 10.27
C GLY A 59 -10.20 3.07 11.08
N GLN A 60 -10.02 3.67 12.26
CA GLN A 60 -8.97 3.33 13.21
C GLN A 60 -9.01 1.85 13.59
N MET A 61 -10.18 1.31 13.95
CA MET A 61 -10.33 -0.11 14.30
C MET A 61 -9.92 -1.06 13.16
N ARG A 62 -10.29 -0.73 11.91
CA ARG A 62 -9.92 -1.53 10.73
C ARG A 62 -8.42 -1.48 10.49
N LEU A 63 -7.80 -0.30 10.61
CA LEU A 63 -6.36 -0.12 10.46
C LEU A 63 -5.56 -0.83 11.55
N THR A 64 -6.03 -0.79 12.80
CA THR A 64 -5.44 -1.57 13.91
C THR A 64 -5.48 -3.07 13.62
N TRP A 65 -6.60 -3.60 13.12
CA TRP A 65 -6.66 -5.02 12.71
C TRP A 65 -5.62 -5.34 11.61
N TRP A 66 -5.45 -4.44 10.63
CA TRP A 66 -4.46 -4.63 9.57
C TRP A 66 -3.03 -4.63 10.10
N TYR A 67 -2.71 -3.73 11.03
CA TYR A 67 -1.41 -3.70 11.69
C TYR A 67 -1.11 -5.05 12.34
N GLU A 68 -2.03 -5.55 13.17
CA GLU A 68 -1.88 -6.85 13.83
C GLU A 68 -1.80 -8.01 12.83
N ALA A 69 -2.61 -7.98 11.77
CA ALA A 69 -2.62 -9.03 10.76
C ALA A 69 -1.28 -9.10 10.03
N LEU A 70 -0.68 -7.95 9.68
CA LEU A 70 0.64 -7.86 9.07
C LEU A 70 1.73 -8.40 10.02
N GLU A 71 1.73 -8.00 11.30
CA GLU A 71 2.70 -8.53 12.27
C GLU A 71 2.58 -10.05 12.48
N LYS A 72 1.36 -10.59 12.42
CA LYS A 72 1.10 -12.02 12.56
C LYS A 72 1.59 -12.83 11.36
N LEU A 73 1.69 -12.25 10.15
CA LEU A 73 2.14 -12.96 8.94
C LEU A 73 3.51 -13.63 9.08
N ASP A 74 4.39 -13.11 9.94
CA ASP A 74 5.73 -13.66 10.14
C ASP A 74 5.76 -14.97 10.94
N ARG A 75 4.66 -15.28 11.66
CA ARG A 75 4.60 -16.39 12.63
C ARG A 75 3.38 -17.27 12.48
N GLU A 76 2.33 -16.78 11.84
CA GLU A 76 1.04 -17.43 11.70
C GLU A 76 0.63 -17.50 10.22
N PRO A 77 -0.17 -18.50 9.82
CA PRO A 77 -0.71 -18.56 8.47
C PRO A 77 -1.50 -17.29 8.13
N ALA A 78 -1.38 -16.83 6.88
CA ALA A 78 -2.12 -15.68 6.41
C ALA A 78 -3.64 -15.89 6.59
N PRO A 79 -4.37 -14.90 7.14
CA PRO A 79 -5.82 -14.91 7.14
C PRO A 79 -6.38 -15.08 5.72
N ALA A 80 -7.64 -15.51 5.60
CA ALA A 80 -8.35 -15.66 4.32
C ALA A 80 -8.73 -14.31 3.68
N HIS A 81 -7.78 -13.39 3.59
CA HIS A 81 -7.89 -12.11 2.90
C HIS A 81 -6.96 -12.14 1.68
N PRO A 82 -7.45 -11.86 0.46
CA PRO A 82 -6.68 -12.02 -0.77
C PRO A 82 -5.32 -11.31 -0.75
N VAL A 83 -5.28 -10.06 -0.28
CA VAL A 83 -4.03 -9.29 -0.16
C VAL A 83 -3.05 -9.93 0.82
N LEU A 84 -3.50 -10.36 2.01
CA LEU A 84 -2.62 -11.00 3.00
C LEU A 84 -2.07 -12.33 2.49
N GLN A 85 -2.88 -13.10 1.74
CA GLN A 85 -2.44 -14.32 1.07
C GLN A 85 -1.36 -14.02 0.02
N ARG A 86 -1.59 -13.03 -0.86
CA ARG A 86 -0.59 -12.63 -1.85
C ARG A 86 0.72 -12.15 -1.22
N LEU A 87 0.65 -11.40 -0.12
CA LEU A 87 1.84 -10.97 0.62
C LEU A 87 2.61 -12.17 1.17
N ALA A 88 1.93 -13.12 1.80
CA ALA A 88 2.56 -14.33 2.33
C ALA A 88 3.20 -15.20 1.23
N GLU A 89 2.58 -15.26 0.06
CA GLU A 89 3.06 -16.07 -1.07
C GLU A 89 4.20 -15.41 -1.86
N SER A 90 4.16 -14.09 -2.05
CA SER A 90 5.00 -13.39 -3.03
C SER A 90 5.95 -12.34 -2.44
N VAL A 91 5.73 -11.91 -1.19
CA VAL A 91 6.53 -10.86 -0.54
C VAL A 91 7.43 -11.44 0.55
N LEU A 92 6.86 -12.25 1.46
CA LEU A 92 7.61 -12.86 2.57
C LEU A 92 8.79 -13.74 2.12
N PRO A 93 8.64 -14.60 1.10
CA PRO A 93 9.77 -15.39 0.57
C PRO A 93 10.89 -14.53 -0.02
N GLY A 94 10.56 -13.31 -0.44
CA GLY A 94 11.51 -12.30 -0.89
C GLY A 94 12.09 -11.46 0.25
N GLY A 95 12.15 -11.98 1.48
CA GLY A 95 12.90 -11.36 2.59
C GLY A 95 12.30 -10.07 3.17
N VAL A 96 11.07 -9.73 2.80
CA VAL A 96 10.30 -8.64 3.41
C VAL A 96 9.38 -9.25 4.46
N ARG A 97 9.54 -8.86 5.73
CA ARG A 97 8.71 -9.41 6.81
C ARG A 97 7.42 -8.61 6.96
N GLY A 98 6.38 -9.24 7.49
CA GLY A 98 5.11 -8.60 7.82
C GLY A 98 5.29 -7.43 8.80
N VAL A 99 6.15 -7.58 9.81
CA VAL A 99 6.51 -6.48 10.72
C VAL A 99 7.19 -5.29 10.03
N ASP A 100 7.85 -5.52 8.88
CA ASP A 100 8.46 -4.43 8.12
C ASP A 100 7.41 -3.63 7.32
N LEU A 101 6.23 -4.23 7.08
CA LEU A 101 5.09 -3.62 6.36
C LEU A 101 4.09 -2.93 7.28
N ALA A 102 3.98 -3.37 8.55
CA ALA A 102 3.04 -2.84 9.53
C ALA A 102 3.13 -1.30 9.74
N PRO A 103 4.30 -0.63 9.70
CA PRO A 103 4.38 0.83 9.85
C PRO A 103 3.68 1.61 8.72
N MET A 104 3.36 0.96 7.59
CA MET A 104 2.56 1.57 6.53
C MET A 104 1.17 2.01 7.04
N ILE A 105 0.65 1.32 8.06
CA ILE A 105 -0.64 1.62 8.69
C ILE A 105 -0.63 3.01 9.33
N GLU A 106 0.43 3.37 10.05
CA GLU A 106 0.58 4.70 10.68
C GLU A 106 0.53 5.82 9.64
N GLY A 107 1.09 5.58 8.45
CA GLY A 107 1.03 6.52 7.34
C GLY A 107 -0.40 6.76 6.83
N TRP A 108 -1.24 5.74 6.85
CA TRP A 108 -2.65 5.85 6.47
C TRP A 108 -3.51 6.41 7.61
N GLU A 109 -3.24 6.05 8.85
CA GLU A 109 -3.90 6.62 10.04
C GLU A 109 -3.70 8.14 10.11
N ALA A 110 -2.52 8.64 9.72
CA ALA A 110 -2.24 10.07 9.66
C ALA A 110 -3.20 10.87 8.76
N LEU A 111 -3.94 10.22 7.85
CA LEU A 111 -4.92 10.85 6.96
C LEU A 111 -6.38 10.66 7.39
N LEU A 112 -6.67 9.95 8.49
CA LEU A 112 -8.04 9.81 9.00
C LEU A 112 -8.64 11.19 9.33
N ASP A 113 -9.91 11.40 8.97
CA ASP A 113 -10.62 12.65 9.28
C ASP A 113 -11.08 12.64 10.74
N ASP A 114 -10.27 13.12 11.66
CA ASP A 114 -10.58 13.25 13.09
C ASP A 114 -11.23 14.61 13.43
N GLY A 115 -11.61 15.39 12.43
CA GLY A 115 -12.11 16.76 12.58
C GLY A 115 -11.01 17.82 12.68
N GLU A 116 -9.73 17.44 12.61
CA GLU A 116 -8.62 18.38 12.51
C GLU A 116 -8.21 18.64 11.06
N ALA A 117 -7.66 19.82 10.79
CA ALA A 117 -7.18 20.16 9.46
C ALA A 117 -6.00 19.25 9.04
N LEU A 118 -6.01 18.81 7.78
CA LEU A 118 -4.89 18.08 7.20
C LEU A 118 -3.72 19.05 6.92
N GLY A 119 -2.83 19.21 7.90
CA GLY A 119 -1.64 20.05 7.80
C GLY A 119 -0.40 19.33 7.28
N ASP A 120 0.65 20.10 7.02
CA ASP A 120 1.92 19.63 6.42
C ASP A 120 2.57 18.47 7.21
N GLU A 121 2.51 18.49 8.55
CA GLU A 121 3.08 17.41 9.38
C GLU A 121 2.40 16.07 9.12
N ARG A 122 1.06 16.06 8.99
CA ARG A 122 0.29 14.84 8.73
C ARG A 122 0.56 14.31 7.34
N ILE A 123 0.69 15.20 6.35
CA ILE A 123 1.08 14.86 4.98
C ILE A 123 2.50 14.27 4.95
N ALA A 124 3.44 14.87 5.69
CA ALA A 124 4.81 14.37 5.79
C ALA A 124 4.84 12.97 6.43
N ARG A 125 4.11 12.77 7.55
CA ARG A 125 4.00 11.45 8.20
C ARG A 125 3.42 10.40 7.26
N HIS A 126 2.37 10.73 6.50
CA HIS A 126 1.87 9.84 5.45
C HIS A 126 2.96 9.49 4.44
N ALA A 127 3.62 10.50 3.86
CA ALA A 127 4.64 10.29 2.84
C ALA A 127 5.81 9.42 3.34
N GLU A 128 6.30 9.67 4.55
CA GLU A 128 7.41 8.94 5.15
C GLU A 128 7.04 7.51 5.50
N ALA A 129 5.95 7.29 6.24
CA ALA A 129 5.57 5.96 6.71
C ALA A 129 5.03 5.09 5.57
N ARG A 130 4.09 5.61 4.75
CA ARG A 130 3.55 4.84 3.61
C ARG A 130 4.58 4.69 2.51
N GLY A 131 5.21 5.79 2.08
CA GLY A 131 6.17 5.78 0.98
C GLY A 131 7.46 5.05 1.34
N GLY A 132 8.02 5.35 2.50
CA GLY A 132 9.25 4.71 2.98
C GLY A 132 9.11 3.19 3.08
N VAL A 133 8.04 2.69 3.69
CA VAL A 133 7.79 1.25 3.83
C VAL A 133 7.59 0.58 2.47
N LEU A 134 6.72 1.15 1.61
CA LEU A 134 6.43 0.58 0.30
C LEU A 134 7.69 0.46 -0.57
N PHE A 135 8.44 1.55 -0.71
CA PHE A 135 9.61 1.57 -1.58
C PHE A 135 10.79 0.81 -0.98
N ALA A 136 10.94 0.76 0.35
CA ALA A 136 11.93 -0.11 0.98
C ALA A 136 11.62 -1.60 0.73
N GLY A 137 10.36 -2.01 0.86
CA GLY A 137 9.91 -3.36 0.54
C GLY A 137 10.18 -3.71 -0.93
N ALA A 138 9.77 -2.84 -1.86
CA ALA A 138 10.04 -3.02 -3.28
C ALA A 138 11.55 -3.11 -3.57
N GLY A 139 12.36 -2.24 -2.96
CA GLY A 139 13.81 -2.26 -3.10
C GLY A 139 14.45 -3.58 -2.64
N ARG A 140 13.97 -4.17 -1.54
CA ARG A 140 14.44 -5.49 -1.08
C ARG A 140 14.08 -6.61 -2.06
N LEU A 141 12.86 -6.59 -2.61
CA LEU A 141 12.42 -7.59 -3.59
C LEU A 141 13.25 -7.49 -4.88
N LEU A 142 13.43 -6.27 -5.39
CA LEU A 142 14.19 -6.00 -6.61
C LEU A 142 15.69 -6.25 -6.44
N GLY A 143 16.25 -5.95 -5.26
CA GLY A 143 17.67 -6.16 -4.94
C GLY A 143 18.09 -7.62 -4.84
N GLN A 144 17.14 -8.53 -4.59
CA GLN A 144 17.38 -9.98 -4.60
C GLN A 144 17.34 -10.60 -5.99
N SER A 145 16.83 -9.87 -6.99
CA SER A 145 16.74 -10.34 -8.37
C SER A 145 18.07 -10.31 -9.13
N GLY A 146 19.20 -10.13 -8.43
CA GLY A 146 20.57 -10.34 -8.88
C GLY A 146 20.81 -10.03 -10.36
N THR A 147 21.24 -8.79 -10.66
CA THR A 147 21.80 -8.30 -11.93
C THR A 147 21.82 -9.34 -13.07
N ALA A 148 20.68 -9.58 -13.70
CA ALA A 148 20.68 -10.23 -15.01
C ALA A 148 21.19 -9.17 -16.00
N PRO A 149 22.34 -9.36 -16.66
CA PRO A 149 22.79 -8.40 -17.66
C PRO A 149 21.76 -8.37 -18.80
N LEU A 150 21.45 -7.15 -19.25
CA LEU A 150 20.65 -6.89 -20.45
C LEU A 150 21.30 -7.53 -21.69
#